data_AF-A0A553ADH4-F1
#
_entry.id   AF-A0A553ADH4-F1
#
_cell.length_a   1.000
_cell.length_b   1.000
_cell.length_c   1.000
_cell.angle_alpha   90.00
_cell.angle_beta   90.00
_cell.angle_gamma   90.00
#
_symmetry.space_group_name_H-M   'P 1'
#
loop_
_entity.id
_entity.type
_entity.pdbx_description
1 polymer ?
#
loop_
_entity_poly.entity_id
_entity_poly.type
_entity_poly.pdbx_seq_one_letter_code
_entity_poly.pdbx_strand_id
1 'polypeptide(L)'
;IIRRMHLRQKLSVREIARRTGLSRNTITKHLAGGTIEPKFATPYRPSKLDPFAEKLAGWLKTEAGKSRKQRRTLKQMHADLVKLGF
;
A
#
# COMPACT_ATOMS: atom_id res chain seq x y z
N ILE A 1 -14.02 4.14 18.24
CA ILE A 1 -14.70 5.22 17.46
C ILE A 1 -14.01 6.58 17.63
N ILE A 2 -13.77 7.04 18.86
CA ILE A 2 -13.09 8.31 19.20
C ILE A 2 -11.75 8.50 18.45
N ARG A 3 -10.86 7.49 18.45
CA ARG A 3 -9.58 7.55 17.72
C ARG A 3 -9.73 7.62 16.20
N ARG A 4 -10.72 6.93 15.61
CA ARG A 4 -11.02 7.04 14.17
C ARG A 4 -11.42 8.47 13.81
N MET A 5 -12.27 9.09 14.63
CA MET A 5 -12.67 10.48 14.46
C MET A 5 -11.48 11.44 14.55
N HIS A 6 -10.55 11.20 15.49
CA HIS A 6 -9.38 12.07 15.66
C HIS A 6 -8.27 11.83 14.62
N LEU A 7 -7.83 10.57 14.43
CA LEU A 7 -6.67 10.21 13.61
C LEU A 7 -6.99 10.15 12.12
N ARG A 8 -8.16 9.61 11.74
CA ARG A 8 -8.55 9.43 10.33
C ARG A 8 -9.41 10.57 9.80
N GLN A 9 -10.44 10.97 10.55
CA GLN A 9 -11.34 12.05 10.12
C GLN A 9 -10.82 13.44 10.50
N LYS A 10 -9.68 13.53 11.21
CA LYS A 10 -9.02 14.77 11.62
C LYS A 10 -9.92 15.73 12.42
N LEU A 11 -10.92 15.20 13.13
CA LEU A 11 -11.81 16.00 13.96
C LEU A 11 -11.08 16.46 15.23
N SER A 12 -11.38 17.71 15.64
CA SER A 12 -10.86 18.25 16.89
C SER A 12 -11.47 17.53 18.10
N VAL A 13 -10.76 17.51 19.23
CA VAL A 13 -11.26 16.95 20.49
C VAL A 13 -12.60 17.58 20.89
N ARG A 14 -12.80 18.86 20.58
CA ARG A 14 -14.05 19.59 20.81
C ARG A 14 -15.20 19.08 19.95
N GLU A 15 -14.93 18.82 18.67
CA GLU A 15 -15.90 18.27 17.73
C GLU A 15 -16.33 16.85 18.13
N ILE A 16 -15.35 16.04 18.58
CA ILE A 16 -15.62 14.69 19.07
C ILE A 16 -16.49 14.74 20.32
N ALA A 17 -16.17 15.62 21.27
CA ALA A 17 -16.98 15.82 22.48
C ALA A 17 -18.43 16.19 22.18
N ARG A 18 -18.65 17.06 21.17
CA ARG A 18 -20.00 17.46 20.76
C ARG A 18 -20.79 16.29 20.17
N ARG A 19 -20.13 15.40 19.41
CA ARG A 19 -20.79 14.26 18.75
C ARG A 19 -21.01 13.07 19.66
N THR A 20 -20.12 12.84 20.61
CA THR A 20 -20.18 11.67 21.50
C THR A 20 -20.81 11.97 22.86
N GLY A 21 -21.04 13.24 23.21
CA GLY A 21 -21.54 13.64 24.52
C GLY A 21 -20.56 13.40 25.68
N LEU A 22 -19.32 13.00 25.38
CA LEU A 22 -18.30 12.70 26.36
C LEU A 22 -17.49 13.94 26.72
N SER A 23 -17.03 13.99 27.98
CA SER A 23 -16.16 15.08 28.42
C SER A 23 -14.86 15.10 27.60
N ARG A 24 -14.33 16.31 27.37
CA ARG A 24 -13.02 16.50 26.71
C ARG A 24 -11.92 15.72 27.43
N ASN A 25 -11.95 15.66 28.76
CA ASN A 25 -10.97 14.92 29.58
C ASN A 25 -11.03 13.42 29.33
N THR A 26 -12.23 12.85 29.17
CA THR A 26 -12.42 11.44 28.83
C THR A 26 -11.85 11.13 27.46
N ILE A 27 -12.06 12.01 26.49
CA ILE A 27 -11.50 11.86 25.14
C ILE A 27 -9.97 11.96 25.17
N THR A 28 -9.40 12.94 25.86
CA THR A 28 -7.93 13.09 25.98
C THR A 28 -7.29 11.87 26.65
N LYS A 29 -7.87 11.37 27.76
CA LYS A 29 -7.40 10.13 28.42
C LYS A 29 -7.49 8.93 27.49
N HIS A 30 -8.59 8.81 26.73
CA HIS A 30 -8.78 7.73 25.77
C HIS A 30 -7.84 7.81 24.55
N LEU A 31 -7.45 9.02 24.14
CA LEU A 31 -6.41 9.23 23.12
C LEU A 31 -5.03 8.87 23.67
N ALA A 32 -4.71 9.26 24.90
CA ALA A 32 -3.42 8.97 25.54
C ALA A 32 -3.21 7.49 25.89
N GLY A 33 -4.27 6.75 26.24
CA GLY A 33 -4.22 5.38 26.76
C GLY A 33 -3.80 4.26 25.80
N GLY A 34 -3.05 4.55 24.73
CA GLY A 34 -2.28 3.56 23.95
C GLY A 34 -2.97 2.30 23.42
N THR A 35 -4.30 2.19 23.37
CA THR A 35 -4.98 0.93 23.00
C THR A 35 -4.76 0.57 21.52
N ILE A 36 -4.04 -0.53 21.32
CA ILE A 36 -3.49 -1.09 20.08
C ILE A 36 -4.27 -0.70 18.82
N GLU A 37 -3.55 -0.14 17.84
CA GLU A 37 -4.09 0.11 16.51
C GLU A 37 -4.56 -1.22 15.88
N PRO A 38 -5.78 -1.29 15.32
CA PRO A 38 -6.12 -2.43 14.49
C PRO A 38 -5.14 -2.48 13.31
N LYS A 39 -4.18 -3.42 13.35
CA LYS A 39 -3.33 -3.75 12.22
C LYS A 39 -4.24 -4.31 11.13
N PHE A 40 -4.64 -3.44 10.21
CA PHE A 40 -5.30 -3.87 8.99
C PHE A 40 -4.23 -4.56 8.15
N ALA A 41 -4.21 -5.90 8.20
CA ALA A 41 -3.46 -6.68 7.23
C ALA A 41 -4.12 -6.43 5.87
N THR A 42 -3.46 -5.70 4.99
CA THR A 42 -3.84 -5.68 3.58
C THR A 42 -3.70 -7.12 3.08
N PRO A 43 -4.78 -7.78 2.63
CA PRO A 43 -4.66 -9.14 2.13
C PRO A 43 -3.70 -9.13 0.94
N TYR A 44 -2.81 -10.11 0.88
CA TYR A 44 -1.95 -10.32 -0.28
C TYR A 44 -2.83 -10.54 -1.50
N ARG A 45 -2.78 -9.61 -2.46
CA ARG A 45 -3.48 -9.71 -3.73
C ARG A 45 -2.43 -10.05 -4.78
N PRO A 46 -2.31 -11.32 -5.20
CA PRO A 46 -1.35 -11.67 -6.23
C PRO A 46 -1.67 -10.88 -7.50
N SER A 47 -0.70 -10.14 -7.99
CA SER A 47 -0.83 -9.43 -9.26
C SER A 47 -0.67 -10.42 -10.42
N LYS A 48 -1.25 -10.14 -11.59
CA LYS A 48 -1.06 -10.96 -12.80
C LYS A 48 0.43 -11.06 -13.22
N LEU A 49 1.26 -10.14 -12.74
CA LEU A 49 2.70 -10.08 -12.99
C LEU A 49 3.52 -10.93 -12.00
N ASP A 50 2.96 -11.27 -10.83
CA ASP A 50 3.70 -11.98 -9.78
C ASP A 50 4.28 -13.33 -10.26
N PRO A 51 3.55 -14.14 -11.07
CA PRO A 51 4.10 -15.39 -11.61
C PRO A 51 5.29 -15.19 -12.57
N PHE A 52 5.45 -14.00 -13.14
CA PHE A 52 6.48 -13.68 -14.13
C PHE A 52 7.63 -12.83 -13.55
N ALA A 53 7.55 -12.45 -12.27
CA ALA A 53 8.46 -11.49 -11.65
C ALA A 53 9.94 -11.91 -11.74
N GLU A 54 10.26 -13.17 -11.43
CA GLU A 54 11.62 -13.69 -11.50
C GLU A 54 12.19 -13.66 -12.93
N LYS A 55 11.38 -14.08 -13.90
CA LYS A 55 11.75 -14.11 -15.31
C LYS A 55 11.99 -12.69 -15.85
N LEU A 56 11.11 -11.77 -15.48
CA LEU A 56 11.18 -10.36 -15.88
C LEU A 56 12.40 -9.67 -15.26
N ALA A 57 12.71 -9.96 -13.99
CA ALA A 57 13.94 -9.50 -13.35
C ALA A 57 15.20 -10.02 -14.06
N GLY A 58 15.21 -11.29 -14.47
CA GLY A 58 16.28 -11.87 -15.29
C GLY A 58 16.46 -11.17 -16.63
N TRP A 59 15.37 -10.92 -17.37
CA TRP A 59 15.41 -10.17 -18.62
C TRP A 59 15.90 -8.74 -18.43
N LEU A 60 15.40 -8.02 -17.43
CA LEU A 60 15.87 -6.65 -17.16
C LEU A 60 17.37 -6.61 -16.83
N LYS A 61 17.87 -7.56 -16.03
CA LYS A 61 19.29 -7.66 -15.69
C LYS A 61 20.17 -7.94 -16.91
N THR A 62 19.75 -8.89 -17.76
CA THR A 62 20.50 -9.23 -18.98
C THR A 62 20.49 -8.07 -20.00
N GLU A 63 19.40 -7.33 -20.09
CA GLU A 63 19.23 -6.23 -21.03
C GLU A 63 19.94 -4.95 -20.56
N ALA A 64 20.06 -4.75 -19.25
CA ALA A 64 20.87 -3.67 -18.67
C ALA A 64 22.35 -3.76 -19.07
N GLY A 65 22.90 -4.97 -19.22
CA GLY A 65 24.28 -5.20 -19.64
C GLY A 65 24.54 -5.03 -21.15
N LYS A 66 23.49 -4.96 -21.97
CA LYS A 66 23.64 -4.84 -23.43
C LYS A 66 23.80 -3.39 -23.87
N SER A 67 24.52 -3.21 -24.98
CA SER A 67 24.63 -1.93 -25.69
C SER A 67 23.25 -1.44 -26.14
N ARG A 68 23.06 -0.12 -26.22
CA ARG A 68 21.76 0.49 -26.55
C ARG A 68 21.15 -0.04 -27.85
N LYS A 69 21.97 -0.37 -28.86
CA LYS A 69 21.51 -0.89 -30.16
C LYS A 69 21.02 -2.35 -30.10
N GLN A 70 21.51 -3.14 -29.14
CA GLN A 70 21.19 -4.56 -28.99
C GLN A 70 20.19 -4.84 -27.87
N ARG A 71 19.92 -3.83 -27.02
CA ARG A 71 18.99 -3.92 -25.92
C ARG A 71 17.55 -4.04 -26.43
N ARG A 72 16.83 -5.08 -25.99
CA ARG A 72 15.40 -5.25 -26.26
C ARG A 72 14.61 -4.15 -25.58
N THR A 73 13.57 -3.69 -26.26
CA THR A 73 12.64 -2.69 -25.73
C THR A 73 11.61 -3.33 -24.81
N LEU A 74 11.01 -2.54 -23.91
CA LEU A 74 9.93 -3.01 -23.04
C LEU A 74 8.72 -3.56 -23.84
N LYS A 75 8.44 -3.01 -25.02
CA LYS A 75 7.38 -3.52 -25.91
C LYS A 75 7.67 -4.94 -26.41
N GLN A 76 8.92 -5.23 -26.74
CA GLN A 76 9.35 -6.57 -27.13
C GLN A 76 9.27 -7.55 -25.96
N MET A 77 9.72 -7.14 -24.77
CA MET A 77 9.59 -7.96 -23.56
C MET A 77 8.13 -8.22 -23.20
N HIS A 78 7.24 -7.23 -23.37
CA HIS A 78 5.80 -7.42 -23.20
C HIS A 78 5.22 -8.43 -24.21
N ALA A 79 5.61 -8.36 -25.48
CA ALA A 79 5.19 -9.35 -26.48
C ALA A 79 5.67 -10.78 -26.11
N ASP A 80 6.87 -10.90 -25.56
CA ASP A 80 7.39 -12.18 -25.07
C ASP A 80 6.65 -12.66 -23.81
N LEU A 81 6.19 -11.75 -22.93
CA LEU A 81 5.33 -12.08 -21.79
C LEU A 81 3.96 -12.59 -22.23
N VAL A 82 3.32 -11.94 -23.22
CA VAL A 82 2.02 -12.37 -23.74
C VAL A 82 2.10 -13.79 -24.31
N LYS A 83 3.19 -14.15 -25.00
CA LYS A 83 3.45 -15.53 -25.46
C LYS A 83 3.55 -16.56 -24.32
N LEU A 84 3.92 -16.11 -23.12
CA LEU A 84 4.03 -16.95 -21.93
C LEU A 84 2.71 -17.01 -21.13
N GLY A 85 1.65 -16.36 -21.61
CA GLY A 85 0.34 -16.35 -20.96
C GLY A 85 0.06 -15.14 -20.05
N PHE A 86 0.84 -14.06 -20.18
CA PHE A 86 0.55 -12.78 -19.53
C PHE A 86 -0.69 -12.09 -20.12
#